data_AF-A2EWY4-F1
#
_entry.id   AF-A2EWY4-F1
#
_cell.length_a   1.000
_cell.length_b   1.000
_cell.length_c   1.000
_cell.angle_alpha   90.00
_cell.angle_beta   90.00
_cell.angle_gamma   90.00
#
_symmetry.space_group_name_H-M   'P 1'
#
loop_
_entity.id
_entity.type
_entity.pdbx_description
1 polymer ?
#
loop_
_entity_poly.entity_id
_entity_poly.type
_entity_poly.pdbx_seq_one_letter_code
_entity_poly.pdbx_strand_id
1 'polypeptide(L)'
;MSDCAQEIENAIINSFPEVILHWCAVHVMRAFRKNLKDYAFESSDKLILDTKMNYLAYGRNGKKEWIEPTFKKILEIAEKFTEFSKYIQNQWISNQERWTAAERDENLALTNNISESINKKIK
;
A
#
# COMPACT_ATOMS: atom_id res chain seq x y z
N MET A 1 1.99 -10.03 8.97
CA MET A 1 1.46 -8.65 8.82
C MET A 1 2.41 -7.69 9.52
N SER A 2 3.11 -6.84 8.78
CA SER A 2 4.04 -5.84 9.33
C SER A 2 3.75 -4.43 8.81
N ASP A 3 4.49 -3.46 9.33
CA ASP A 3 4.61 -2.13 8.74
C ASP A 3 5.32 -2.20 7.39
N CYS A 4 5.10 -1.20 6.53
CA CYS A 4 5.77 -1.05 5.25
C CYS A 4 7.21 -0.52 5.43
N ALA A 5 8.08 -1.34 6.02
CA ALA A 5 9.47 -0.99 6.32
C ALA A 5 10.44 -2.07 5.78
N GLN A 6 11.33 -1.66 4.89
CA GLN A 6 12.25 -2.58 4.19
C GLN A 6 13.24 -3.28 5.13
N GLU A 7 13.68 -2.60 6.20
CA GLU A 7 14.62 -3.18 7.17
C GLU A 7 13.99 -4.31 7.99
N ILE A 8 12.72 -4.14 8.38
CA ILE A 8 11.95 -5.17 9.07
C ILE A 8 11.76 -6.37 8.13
N GLU A 9 11.45 -6.11 6.86
CA GLU A 9 11.31 -7.15 5.85
C GLU A 9 12.61 -7.96 5.70
N ASN A 10 13.73 -7.28 5.46
CA ASN A 10 15.02 -7.95 5.27
C ASN A 10 15.41 -8.79 6.49
N ALA A 11 15.18 -8.28 7.69
CA ALA A 11 15.45 -9.02 8.93
C ALA A 11 14.57 -10.27 9.06
N ILE A 12 13.27 -10.15 8.75
CA ILE A 12 12.31 -11.27 8.82
C ILE A 12 12.64 -12.33 7.78
N ILE A 13 12.85 -11.97 6.51
CA ILE A 13 13.13 -12.92 5.43
C ILE A 13 14.45 -13.67 5.70
N ASN A 14 15.49 -12.97 6.17
CA ASN A 14 16.76 -13.60 6.50
C ASN A 14 16.66 -14.57 7.69
N SER A 15 15.77 -14.28 8.64
CA SER A 15 15.59 -15.10 9.85
C SER A 15 14.60 -16.25 9.65
N PHE A 16 13.61 -16.06 8.78
CA PHE A 16 12.51 -16.99 8.51
C PHE A 16 12.27 -17.10 7.00
N PRO A 17 13.07 -17.87 6.26
CA PRO A 17 13.04 -17.88 4.80
C PRO A 17 11.71 -18.35 4.19
N GLU A 18 10.93 -19.13 4.93
CA GLU A 18 9.64 -19.68 4.49
C GLU A 18 8.45 -18.75 4.79
N VAL A 19 8.67 -17.61 5.44
CA VAL A 19 7.56 -16.73 5.82
C VAL A 19 7.06 -15.90 4.64
N ILE A 20 5.75 -15.92 4.41
CA ILE A 20 5.10 -15.01 3.46
C ILE A 20 4.75 -13.72 4.21
N LEU A 21 5.54 -12.67 3.96
CA LEU A 21 5.34 -11.37 4.61
C LEU A 21 4.41 -10.48 3.79
N HIS A 22 3.24 -10.17 4.37
CA HIS A 22 2.34 -9.13 3.86
C HIS A 22 2.37 -7.87 4.74
N TRP A 23 2.25 -6.71 4.09
CA TRP A 23 2.14 -5.42 4.77
C TRP A 23 0.70 -5.15 5.21
N CYS A 24 0.51 -4.44 6.31
CA CYS A 24 -0.83 -4.07 6.77
C CYS A 24 -1.47 -3.02 5.86
N ALA A 25 -2.69 -3.27 5.37
CA ALA A 25 -3.40 -2.35 4.48
C ALA A 25 -3.62 -0.97 5.12
N VAL A 26 -3.80 -0.93 6.45
CA VAL A 26 -3.91 0.33 7.20
C VAL A 26 -2.61 1.13 7.14
N HIS A 27 -1.48 0.46 7.37
CA HIS A 27 -0.17 1.11 7.36
C HIS A 27 0.24 1.55 5.94
N VAL A 28 -0.11 0.75 4.93
CA VAL A 28 0.04 1.12 3.51
C VAL A 28 -0.71 2.42 3.22
N MET A 29 -2.00 2.49 3.53
CA MET A 29 -2.80 3.68 3.25
C MET A 29 -2.36 4.89 4.08
N ARG A 30 -1.93 4.68 5.33
CA ARG A 30 -1.40 5.76 6.17
C ARG A 30 -0.09 6.33 5.61
N ALA A 31 0.84 5.47 5.20
CA ALA A 31 2.10 5.88 4.60
C ALA A 31 1.89 6.58 3.26
N PHE A 32 0.99 6.05 2.42
CA PHE A 32 0.61 6.66 1.14
C PHE A 32 0.04 8.07 1.35
N ARG A 33 -1.00 8.21 2.19
CA ARG A 33 -1.63 9.50 2.49
C ARG A 33 -0.66 10.50 3.11
N LYS A 34 0.26 10.02 3.96
CA LYS A 34 1.31 10.86 4.56
C LYS A 34 2.22 11.47 3.50
N ASN A 35 2.56 10.74 2.43
CA ASN A 35 3.39 11.28 1.34
C ASN A 35 2.56 12.12 0.36
N LEU A 36 1.33 11.69 0.03
CA LEU A 36 0.44 12.41 -0.88
C LEU A 36 0.13 13.83 -0.41
N LYS A 37 0.02 14.05 0.91
CA LYS A 37 -0.32 15.36 1.48
C LYS A 37 0.70 16.46 1.12
N ASP A 38 1.95 16.08 0.86
CA ASP A 38 3.06 17.02 0.62
C ASP A 38 3.08 17.55 -0.82
N TYR A 39 2.23 17.00 -1.71
CA TYR A 39 2.13 17.39 -3.11
C TYR A 39 0.86 18.22 -3.38
N ALA A 40 1.00 19.26 -4.19
CA ALA A 40 -0.07 20.20 -4.55
C ALA A 40 -0.94 19.68 -5.71
N PHE A 41 -1.43 18.45 -5.61
CA PHE A 41 -2.45 17.92 -6.52
C PHE A 41 -3.80 18.64 -6.33
N GLU A 42 -4.57 18.74 -7.41
CA GLU A 42 -5.98 19.11 -7.34
C GLU A 42 -6.77 18.14 -6.44
N SER A 43 -7.82 18.65 -5.81
CA SER A 43 -8.62 17.85 -4.87
C SER A 43 -9.23 16.60 -5.52
N SER A 44 -9.64 16.71 -6.80
CA SER A 44 -10.14 15.60 -7.60
C SER A 44 -9.07 14.52 -7.81
N ASP A 45 -7.84 14.92 -8.15
CA ASP A 45 -6.73 13.99 -8.34
C ASP A 45 -6.36 13.27 -7.05
N LYS A 46 -6.29 14.02 -5.92
CA LYS A 46 -6.04 13.41 -4.60
C LYS A 46 -7.10 12.36 -4.25
N LEU A 47 -8.36 12.65 -4.54
CA LEU A 47 -9.47 11.71 -4.32
C LEU A 47 -9.34 10.46 -5.20
N ILE A 48 -8.99 10.62 -6.49
CA ILE A 48 -8.79 9.48 -7.40
C ILE A 48 -7.62 8.63 -6.92
N LEU A 49 -6.48 9.24 -6.61
CA LEU A 49 -5.30 8.57 -6.09
C LEU A 49 -5.60 7.79 -4.81
N ASP A 50 -6.27 8.41 -3.84
CA ASP A 50 -6.67 7.74 -2.58
C ASP A 50 -7.62 6.58 -2.85
N THR A 51 -8.63 6.78 -3.71
CA THR A 51 -9.63 5.75 -4.04
C THR A 51 -8.99 4.55 -4.71
N LYS A 52 -8.07 4.76 -5.66
CA LYS A 52 -7.39 3.66 -6.36
C LYS A 52 -6.42 2.92 -5.45
N MET A 53 -5.66 3.62 -4.61
CA MET A 53 -4.81 2.97 -3.61
C MET A 53 -5.63 2.19 -2.58
N ASN A 54 -6.77 2.72 -2.10
CA ASN A 54 -7.66 1.96 -1.22
C ASN A 54 -8.21 0.71 -1.91
N TYR A 55 -8.61 0.83 -3.18
CA TYR A 55 -9.10 -0.31 -3.95
C TYR A 55 -8.05 -1.42 -4.02
N LEU A 56 -6.80 -1.07 -4.31
CA LEU A 56 -5.69 -2.02 -4.31
C LEU A 56 -5.42 -2.63 -2.92
N ALA A 57 -5.46 -1.81 -1.86
CA ALA A 57 -5.11 -2.26 -0.51
C ALA A 57 -6.20 -3.11 0.18
N TYR A 58 -7.48 -2.87 -0.14
CA TYR A 58 -8.62 -3.48 0.55
C TYR A 58 -9.55 -4.33 -0.34
N GLY A 59 -9.50 -4.18 -1.65
CA GLY A 59 -10.41 -4.84 -2.59
C GLY A 59 -10.15 -6.34 -2.71
N ARG A 60 -10.69 -7.15 -1.78
CA ARG A 60 -10.60 -8.63 -1.85
C ARG A 60 -11.25 -9.25 -3.08
N ASN A 61 -12.28 -8.59 -3.61
CA ASN A 61 -12.94 -9.00 -4.85
C ASN A 61 -12.23 -8.45 -6.10
N GLY A 62 -11.07 -7.81 -5.92
CA GLY A 62 -10.25 -7.34 -7.03
C GLY A 62 -9.63 -8.54 -7.73
N LYS A 63 -9.84 -8.63 -9.04
CA LYS A 63 -9.11 -9.60 -9.86
C LYS A 63 -7.67 -9.11 -10.04
N LYS A 64 -6.69 -10.01 -9.99
CA LYS A 64 -5.28 -9.67 -10.25
C LYS A 64 -5.10 -8.92 -11.58
N GLU A 65 -5.95 -9.24 -12.58
CA GLU A 65 -5.99 -8.58 -13.89
C GLU A 65 -6.30 -7.07 -13.81
N TRP A 66 -6.80 -6.54 -12.68
CA TRP A 66 -7.11 -5.11 -12.50
C TRP A 66 -6.00 -4.34 -11.78
N ILE A 67 -4.97 -5.03 -11.27
CA ILE A 67 -3.85 -4.39 -10.57
C ILE A 67 -3.10 -3.46 -11.51
N GLU A 68 -2.61 -3.99 -12.64
CA GLU A 68 -1.82 -3.23 -13.61
C GLU A 68 -2.59 -2.05 -14.23
N PRO A 69 -3.85 -2.20 -14.71
CA PRO A 69 -4.64 -1.06 -15.18
C PRO A 69 -4.89 0.01 -14.11
N THR A 70 -4.96 -0.39 -12.84
CA THR A 70 -5.13 0.55 -11.72
C THR A 70 -3.85 1.33 -11.47
N PHE A 71 -2.69 0.67 -11.47
CA PHE A 71 -1.41 1.36 -11.35
C PHE A 71 -1.13 2.30 -12.51
N LYS A 72 -1.49 1.91 -13.74
CA LYS A 72 -1.35 2.80 -14.90
C LYS A 72 -2.07 4.14 -14.67
N LYS A 73 -3.33 4.10 -14.22
CA LYS A 73 -4.11 5.32 -13.90
C LYS A 73 -3.49 6.13 -12.75
N ILE A 74 -2.92 5.46 -11.75
CA ILE A 74 -2.22 6.14 -10.66
C ILE A 74 -0.98 6.87 -11.20
N LEU A 75 -0.19 6.21 -12.05
CA LEU A 75 1.02 6.78 -12.64
C LEU A 75 0.71 7.95 -13.58
N GLU A 76 -0.32 7.85 -14.42
CA GLU A 76 -0.78 8.95 -15.29
C GLU A 76 -1.06 10.24 -14.49
N ILE A 77 -1.64 10.12 -13.30
CA ILE A 77 -1.85 11.27 -12.41
C ILE A 77 -0.55 11.66 -11.72
N ALA A 78 0.22 10.69 -11.23
CA ALA A 78 1.47 10.93 -10.49
C ALA A 78 2.56 11.60 -11.35
N GLU A 79 2.53 11.47 -12.67
CA GLU A 79 3.45 12.11 -13.62
C GLU A 79 3.49 13.65 -13.48
N LYS A 80 2.45 14.27 -12.93
CA LYS A 80 2.45 15.70 -12.59
C LYS A 80 3.58 16.07 -11.61
N PHE A 81 4.05 15.12 -10.81
CA PHE A 81 5.17 15.28 -9.89
C PHE A 81 6.14 14.10 -10.00
N THR A 82 7.25 14.29 -10.72
CA THR A 82 8.25 13.25 -11.00
C THR A 82 8.69 12.47 -9.77
N GLU A 83 8.97 13.15 -8.65
CA GLU A 83 9.40 12.50 -7.41
C GLU A 83 8.28 11.66 -6.77
N PHE A 84 7.02 12.09 -6.89
CA PHE A 84 5.89 11.28 -6.45
C PHE A 84 5.72 10.05 -7.34
N SER A 85 5.84 10.19 -8.67
CA SER A 85 5.79 9.05 -9.60
C SER A 85 6.89 8.02 -9.30
N LYS A 86 8.13 8.46 -9.07
CA LYS A 86 9.23 7.58 -8.61
C LYS A 86 8.90 6.89 -7.29
N TYR A 87 8.34 7.62 -6.33
CA TYR A 87 7.88 7.05 -5.07
C TYR A 87 6.83 5.96 -5.28
N ILE A 88 5.85 6.17 -6.16
CA ILE A 88 4.85 5.13 -6.49
C ILE A 88 5.52 3.89 -7.07
N GLN A 89 6.42 4.06 -8.04
CA GLN A 89 7.11 2.95 -8.69
C GLN A 89 7.93 2.14 -7.67
N ASN A 90 8.80 2.81 -6.93
CA ASN A 90 9.76 2.16 -6.03
C ASN A 90 9.09 1.55 -4.78
N GLN A 91 8.12 2.24 -4.18
CA GLN A 91 7.52 1.78 -2.93
C GLN A 91 6.34 0.84 -3.16
N TRP A 92 5.47 1.16 -4.12
CA TRP A 92 4.17 0.50 -4.23
C TRP A 92 4.14 -0.53 -5.36
N ILE A 93 4.64 -0.20 -6.54
CA ILE A 93 4.63 -1.13 -7.68
C ILE A 93 5.66 -2.24 -7.46
N SER A 94 6.90 -1.91 -7.11
CA SER A 94 7.95 -2.90 -6.86
C SER A 94 7.61 -3.90 -5.75
N ASN A 95 6.66 -3.56 -4.86
CA ASN A 95 6.26 -4.39 -3.73
C ASN A 95 4.79 -4.83 -3.79
N GLN A 96 4.14 -4.75 -4.95
CA GLN A 96 2.68 -4.96 -5.10
C GLN A 96 2.17 -6.29 -4.53
N GLU A 97 2.94 -7.37 -4.65
CA GLU A 97 2.61 -8.71 -4.13
C GLU A 97 2.47 -8.75 -2.60
N ARG A 98 3.14 -7.82 -1.90
CA ARG A 98 3.14 -7.79 -0.43
C ARG A 98 1.96 -7.07 0.17
N TRP A 99 1.31 -6.18 -0.57
CA TRP A 99 0.33 -5.28 0.02
C TRP A 99 -1.01 -5.21 -0.69
N THR A 100 -1.09 -5.54 -1.99
CA THR A 100 -2.38 -5.56 -2.67
C THR A 100 -3.26 -6.68 -2.11
N ALA A 101 -4.57 -6.45 -2.03
CA ALA A 101 -5.51 -7.40 -1.46
C ALA A 101 -5.67 -8.65 -2.32
N ALA A 102 -5.60 -8.49 -3.65
CA ALA A 102 -5.76 -9.57 -4.62
C ALA A 102 -4.58 -10.57 -4.63
N GLU A 103 -3.45 -10.22 -4.02
CA GLU A 103 -2.26 -11.07 -3.89
C GLU A 103 -2.26 -11.90 -2.59
N ARG A 104 -3.28 -11.72 -1.75
CA ARG A 104 -3.42 -12.43 -0.47
C ARG A 104 -4.44 -13.54 -0.56
N ASP A 105 -4.25 -14.56 0.27
CA ASP A 105 -5.30 -15.55 0.55
C ASP A 105 -6.56 -14.83 1.08
N GLU A 106 -7.73 -15.24 0.59
CA GLU A 106 -9.03 -14.68 0.96
C GLU A 106 -9.30 -14.73 2.47
N ASN A 107 -8.72 -15.71 3.15
CA ASN A 107 -8.83 -15.93 4.60
C ASN A 107 -7.84 -15.09 5.41
N LEU A 108 -6.83 -14.48 4.77
CA LEU A 108 -5.83 -13.67 5.46
C LEU A 108 -6.42 -12.29 5.80
N ALA A 109 -6.30 -11.89 7.07
CA ALA A 109 -6.72 -10.57 7.52
C ALA A 109 -5.95 -9.45 6.78
N LEU A 110 -6.68 -8.46 6.23
CA LEU A 110 -6.08 -7.29 5.56
C LEU A 110 -5.62 -6.22 6.57
N THR A 111 -6.25 -6.22 7.73
CA THR A 111 -6.00 -5.31 8.84
C THR A 111 -5.65 -6.11 10.07
N ASN A 112 -4.86 -5.53 10.97
CA ASN A 112 -4.76 -5.99 12.34
C ASN A 112 -5.49 -4.97 13.23
N ASN A 113 -6.77 -5.20 13.53
CA ASN A 113 -7.57 -4.30 14.38
C ASN A 113 -6.93 -4.03 15.77
N ILE A 114 -6.03 -4.92 16.19
CA ILE A 114 -5.21 -4.79 17.40
C ILE A 114 -4.22 -3.61 17.30
N SER A 115 -3.57 -3.38 16.16
CA SER A 115 -2.54 -2.33 16.04
C SER A 115 -3.12 -0.93 16.12
N GLU A 116 -4.25 -0.68 15.44
CA GLU A 116 -4.93 0.62 15.46
C GLU A 116 -5.57 0.91 16.83
N SER A 117 -6.13 -0.10 17.49
CA SER A 117 -6.66 0.05 18.86
C SER A 117 -5.57 0.40 19.86
N ILE A 118 -4.39 -0.22 19.74
CA ILE A 118 -3.23 0.06 20.60
C ILE A 118 -2.64 1.44 20.31
N ASN A 119 -2.46 1.81 19.03
CA ASN A 119 -1.90 3.10 18.63
C ASN A 119 -2.70 4.31 19.12
N LYS A 120 -4.03 4.18 19.26
CA LYS A 120 -4.88 5.27 19.81
C LYS A 120 -4.72 5.46 21.32
N LYS A 121 -4.29 4.42 22.06
CA LYS A 121 -4.17 4.46 23.52
C LYS A 121 -2.81 4.97 24.01
N ILE A 122 -1.79 4.98 23.16
CA ILE A 122 -0.39 5.28 23.53
C ILE A 122 0.05 6.67 23.02
N LYS A 123 -0.84 7.46 22.40
CA LYS A 123 -0.54 8.81 21.91
C LYS A 123 -0.67 9.88 22.98
#